data_AF-E0I5J2-F1
#
_entry.id   AF-E0I5J2-F1
#
_cell.length_a   1.000
_cell.length_b   1.000
_cell.length_c   1.000
_cell.angle_alpha   90.00
_cell.angle_beta   90.00
_cell.angle_gamma   90.00
#
_symmetry.space_group_name_H-M   'P 1'
#
loop_
_entity.id
_entity.type
_entity.pdbx_description
1 polymer ?
#
loop_
_entity_poly.entity_id
_entity_poly.type
_entity_poly.pdbx_seq_one_letter_code
_entity_poly.pdbx_strand_id
1 'polypeptide(L)'
;MSEKQRVYLLVSLSFAIILFIILFIKYENSKSTYDRISEYVNVGLVLQKDTQQDFKLKDIDISFIRDSFNDVHVLFFSKHRVIHYVYFKSKEMEGQRVYWKAGRYEQMQLFAGVIYDERINQLSINGITDNQLLKVDYDRRSYYLSITPESQTEPIMIKGYSKNNELIYSNE
;
A
#
# COMPACT_ATOMS: atom_id res chain seq x y z
N MET A 1 -7.26 -18.07 -51.31
CA MET A 1 -6.06 -18.13 -50.45
C MET A 1 -5.64 -19.58 -50.33
N SER A 2 -4.42 -19.91 -50.77
CA SER A 2 -3.92 -21.30 -50.74
C SER A 2 -3.65 -21.76 -49.31
N GLU A 3 -3.60 -23.06 -49.10
CA GLU A 3 -3.31 -23.67 -47.80
C GLU A 3 -1.96 -23.19 -47.23
N LYS A 4 -0.94 -23.07 -48.10
CA LYS A 4 0.37 -22.48 -47.75
C LYS A 4 0.24 -21.02 -47.29
N GLN A 5 -0.56 -20.21 -47.99
CA GLN A 5 -0.80 -18.81 -47.60
C GLN A 5 -1.52 -18.70 -46.25
N ARG A 6 -2.46 -19.62 -45.95
CA ARG A 6 -3.11 -19.71 -44.62
C ARG A 6 -2.12 -20.03 -43.52
N VAL A 7 -1.23 -21.00 -43.75
CA VAL A 7 -0.19 -21.37 -42.78
C VAL A 7 0.78 -20.21 -42.53
N TYR A 8 1.28 -19.54 -43.56
CA TYR A 8 2.15 -18.37 -43.39
C TYR A 8 1.47 -17.24 -42.60
N LEU A 9 0.19 -16.99 -42.88
CA LEU A 9 -0.57 -15.95 -42.20
C LEU A 9 -0.75 -16.30 -40.71
N LEU A 10 -1.10 -17.55 -40.38
CA LEU A 10 -1.21 -18.02 -38.99
C LEU A 10 0.11 -17.98 -38.23
N VAL A 11 1.23 -18.36 -38.87
CA VAL A 11 2.56 -18.29 -38.26
C VAL A 11 2.98 -16.84 -38.03
N SER A 12 2.76 -15.95 -39.00
CA SER A 12 3.08 -14.53 -38.86
C SER A 12 2.24 -13.85 -37.75
N LEU A 13 0.96 -14.20 -37.65
CA LEU A 13 0.07 -13.69 -36.61
C LEU A 13 0.50 -14.20 -35.23
N SER A 14 0.83 -15.48 -35.11
CA SER A 14 1.36 -16.06 -33.86
C SER A 14 2.65 -15.36 -33.43
N PHE A 15 3.56 -15.09 -34.36
CA PHE A 15 4.81 -14.39 -34.07
C PHE A 15 4.56 -12.94 -33.63
N ALA A 16 3.63 -12.24 -34.28
CA ALA A 16 3.24 -10.88 -33.91
C ALA A 16 2.62 -10.82 -32.50
N ILE A 17 1.77 -11.79 -32.14
CA ILE A 17 1.18 -11.91 -30.80
C ILE A 17 2.27 -12.13 -29.74
N ILE A 18 3.20 -13.07 -29.99
CA ILE A 18 4.30 -13.34 -29.05
C ILE A 18 5.17 -12.09 -28.87
N LEU A 19 5.52 -11.40 -29.96
CA LEU A 19 6.30 -10.17 -29.89
C LEU A 19 5.57 -9.07 -29.11
N PHE A 20 4.27 -8.90 -29.35
CA PHE A 20 3.44 -7.96 -28.62
C PHE A 20 3.42 -8.26 -27.12
N ILE A 21 3.27 -9.53 -26.73
CA ILE A 21 3.30 -9.96 -25.32
C ILE A 21 4.65 -9.63 -24.68
N ILE A 22 5.76 -9.93 -25.36
CA ILE A 22 7.12 -9.62 -24.85
C ILE A 22 7.31 -8.11 -24.66
N LEU A 23 6.90 -7.31 -25.65
CA LEU A 23 7.01 -5.85 -25.58
C LEU A 23 6.11 -5.27 -24.47
N PHE A 24 4.90 -5.79 -24.32
CA PHE A 24 3.98 -5.39 -23.26
C PHE A 24 4.53 -5.70 -21.87
N ILE A 25 5.06 -6.92 -21.65
CA ILE A 25 5.72 -7.28 -20.39
C ILE A 25 6.92 -6.37 -20.10
N LYS A 26 7.74 -6.08 -21.11
CA LYS A 26 8.89 -5.17 -20.96
C LYS A 26 8.44 -3.75 -20.60
N TYR A 27 7.40 -3.24 -21.24
CA TYR A 27 6.83 -1.93 -20.95
C TYR A 27 6.30 -1.85 -19.52
N GLU A 28 5.46 -2.80 -19.09
CA GLU A 28 4.93 -2.84 -17.73
C GLU A 28 6.04 -2.98 -16.67
N ASN A 29 7.09 -3.75 -16.96
CA ASN A 29 8.25 -3.86 -16.07
C ASN A 29 9.12 -2.60 -16.03
N SER A 30 9.06 -1.76 -17.06
CA SER A 30 9.82 -0.49 -17.13
C SER A 30 9.13 0.69 -16.45
N LYS A 31 7.83 0.58 -16.15
CA LYS A 31 7.09 1.62 -15.43
C LYS A 31 7.71 1.86 -14.07
N SER A 32 7.95 3.13 -13.74
CA SER A 32 8.38 3.48 -12.39
C SER A 32 7.25 3.23 -11.39
N THR A 33 7.59 3.07 -10.11
CA THR A 33 6.58 2.97 -9.03
C THR A 33 5.62 4.15 -9.09
N TYR A 34 6.12 5.37 -9.32
CA TYR A 34 5.30 6.56 -9.51
C TYR A 34 4.26 6.39 -10.62
N ASP A 35 4.67 5.93 -11.80
CA ASP A 35 3.75 5.80 -12.94
C ASP A 35 2.61 4.83 -12.61
N ARG A 36 2.94 3.71 -11.95
CA ARG A 36 1.95 2.72 -11.49
C ARG A 36 0.99 3.29 -10.44
N ILE A 37 1.50 4.11 -9.51
CA ILE A 37 0.65 4.79 -8.53
C ILE A 37 -0.28 5.77 -9.25
N SER A 38 0.26 6.58 -10.17
CA SER A 38 -0.50 7.61 -10.88
C SER A 38 -1.63 7.06 -11.75
N GLU A 39 -1.47 5.84 -12.27
CA GLU A 39 -2.53 5.12 -12.98
C GLU A 39 -3.62 4.58 -12.04
N TYR A 40 -3.27 4.29 -10.79
CA TYR A 40 -4.18 3.72 -9.80
C TYR A 40 -4.97 4.79 -9.02
N VAL A 41 -4.32 5.91 -8.72
CA VAL A 41 -4.94 7.04 -7.99
C VAL A 41 -5.82 7.85 -8.94
N ASN A 42 -6.98 8.30 -8.46
CA ASN A 42 -7.99 9.00 -9.26
C ASN A 42 -7.39 10.17 -10.07
N VAL A 43 -7.77 10.27 -11.35
CA VAL A 43 -7.33 11.26 -12.34
C VAL A 43 -7.49 12.73 -11.89
N GLY A 44 -8.35 12.99 -10.89
CA GLY A 44 -8.54 14.32 -10.30
C GLY A 44 -7.50 14.73 -9.24
N LEU A 45 -6.59 13.84 -8.85
CA LEU A 45 -5.56 14.09 -7.84
C LEU A 45 -4.19 14.22 -8.51
N VAL A 46 -3.50 15.34 -8.23
CA VAL A 46 -2.11 15.53 -8.71
C VAL A 46 -1.16 15.02 -7.63
N LEU A 47 -0.46 13.93 -7.91
CA LEU A 47 0.55 13.37 -7.00
C LEU A 47 1.85 14.18 -7.04
N GLN A 48 2.46 14.35 -5.87
CA GLN A 48 3.72 15.06 -5.68
C GLN A 48 4.87 14.06 -5.71
N LYS A 49 5.45 13.85 -6.90
CA LYS A 49 6.48 12.82 -7.14
C LYS A 49 7.69 12.89 -6.20
N ASP A 50 8.12 14.11 -5.85
CA ASP A 50 9.23 14.39 -4.95
C ASP A 50 8.98 13.98 -3.50
N THR A 51 7.72 13.75 -3.14
CA THR A 51 7.33 13.26 -1.82
C THR A 51 7.29 11.73 -1.73
N GLN A 52 7.56 11.01 -2.83
CA GLN A 52 7.47 9.55 -2.81
C GLN A 52 8.57 8.94 -1.94
N GLN A 53 8.20 8.02 -1.05
CA GLN A 53 9.13 7.20 -0.28
C GLN A 53 8.68 5.74 -0.28
N ASP A 54 9.62 4.83 -0.58
CA ASP A 54 9.35 3.41 -0.70
C ASP A 54 9.95 2.65 0.49
N PHE A 55 9.19 1.69 1.01
CA PHE A 55 9.50 0.83 2.15
C PHE A 55 9.18 -0.62 1.81
N LYS A 56 9.63 -1.53 2.66
CA LYS A 56 9.38 -2.97 2.49
C LYS A 56 8.92 -3.60 3.78
N LEU A 57 7.85 -4.39 3.71
CA LEU A 57 7.32 -5.18 4.82
C LEU A 57 7.12 -6.62 4.35
N LYS A 58 8.01 -7.53 4.79
CA LYS A 58 8.08 -8.91 4.29
C LYS A 58 8.27 -8.90 2.76
N ASP A 59 7.38 -9.53 2.00
CA ASP A 59 7.41 -9.61 0.54
C ASP A 59 6.52 -8.56 -0.15
N ILE A 60 6.02 -7.59 0.61
CA ILE A 60 5.18 -6.50 0.11
C ILE A 60 5.99 -5.20 0.09
N ASP A 61 6.05 -4.56 -1.07
CA ASP A 61 6.61 -3.22 -1.20
C ASP A 61 5.53 -2.19 -0.84
N ILE A 62 5.89 -1.11 -0.18
CA ILE A 62 4.96 -0.09 0.31
C ILE A 62 5.45 1.27 -0.16
N SER A 63 4.60 2.05 -0.82
CA SER A 63 4.96 3.41 -1.25
C SER A 63 4.07 4.43 -0.58
N PHE A 64 4.70 5.46 -0.02
CA PHE A 64 4.08 6.65 0.53
C PHE A 64 4.24 7.78 -0.46
N ILE A 65 3.17 8.51 -0.75
CA ILE A 65 3.22 9.69 -1.62
C ILE A 65 2.14 10.69 -1.22
N ARG A 66 2.38 11.98 -1.40
CA ARG A 66 1.37 13.02 -1.20
C ARG A 66 0.66 13.39 -2.49
N ASP A 67 -0.56 13.88 -2.34
CA ASP A 67 -1.24 14.63 -3.39
C ASP A 67 -1.17 16.14 -3.18
N SER A 68 -1.74 16.87 -4.13
CA SER A 68 -1.86 18.33 -4.13
C SER A 68 -2.66 18.91 -2.96
N PHE A 69 -3.45 18.10 -2.24
CA PHE A 69 -4.19 18.49 -1.04
C PHE A 69 -3.42 18.17 0.25
N ASN A 70 -2.20 17.64 0.12
CA ASN A 70 -1.34 17.18 1.22
C ASN A 70 -1.91 15.94 1.94
N ASP A 71 -2.81 15.19 1.30
CA ASP A 71 -3.25 13.91 1.80
C ASP A 71 -2.16 12.87 1.51
N VAL A 72 -1.96 11.92 2.43
CA VAL A 72 -0.91 10.90 2.32
C VAL A 72 -1.51 9.60 1.81
N HIS A 73 -1.00 9.13 0.68
CA HIS A 73 -1.37 7.89 0.02
C HIS A 73 -0.37 6.81 0.42
N VAL A 74 -0.88 5.66 0.87
CA VAL A 74 -0.08 4.48 1.20
C VAL A 74 -0.54 3.32 0.32
N LEU A 75 0.33 2.92 -0.59
CA LEU A 75 0.07 1.87 -1.57
C LEU A 75 0.89 0.64 -1.24
N PHE A 76 0.23 -0.51 -1.22
CA PHE A 76 0.85 -1.81 -1.01
C PHE A 76 1.00 -2.51 -2.35
N PHE A 77 2.16 -3.09 -2.62
CA PHE A 77 2.48 -3.75 -3.88
C PHE A 77 2.88 -5.21 -3.67
N SER A 78 2.37 -6.07 -4.54
CA SER A 78 2.90 -7.43 -4.74
C SER A 78 3.34 -7.57 -6.19
N LYS A 79 4.60 -7.94 -6.42
CA LYS A 79 5.16 -8.20 -7.76
C LYS A 79 4.72 -7.16 -8.78
N HIS A 80 4.95 -5.88 -8.47
CA HIS A 80 4.68 -4.73 -9.35
C HIS A 80 3.22 -4.29 -9.51
N ARG A 81 2.27 -4.91 -8.81
CA ARG A 81 0.86 -4.50 -8.84
C ARG A 81 0.44 -3.92 -7.50
N VAL A 82 -0.31 -2.82 -7.54
CA VAL A 82 -0.99 -2.30 -6.34
C VAL A 82 -2.02 -3.36 -5.90
N ILE A 83 -1.82 -3.91 -4.71
CA ILE A 83 -2.73 -4.88 -4.09
C ILE A 83 -3.69 -4.22 -3.12
N HIS A 84 -3.29 -3.10 -2.53
CA HIS A 84 -4.14 -2.34 -1.63
C HIS A 84 -3.70 -0.89 -1.56
N TYR A 85 -4.63 -0.04 -1.14
CA TYR A 85 -4.44 1.40 -1.07
C TYR A 85 -5.26 1.97 0.07
N VAL A 86 -4.59 2.74 0.92
CA VAL A 86 -5.23 3.55 1.95
C VAL A 86 -4.70 4.97 1.82
N TYR A 87 -5.56 5.95 2.09
CA TYR A 87 -5.17 7.35 2.05
C TYR A 87 -5.59 8.06 3.30
N PHE A 88 -4.78 8.98 3.76
CA PHE A 88 -4.89 9.67 5.02
C PHE A 88 -5.19 11.13 4.73
N LYS A 89 -6.45 11.54 4.94
CA LYS A 89 -6.84 12.94 4.71
C LYS A 89 -6.31 13.83 5.81
N SER A 90 -5.60 14.89 5.47
CA SER A 90 -5.00 15.80 6.46
C SER A 90 -6.03 16.34 7.45
N LYS A 91 -7.26 16.61 6.98
CA LYS A 91 -8.36 17.11 7.81
C LYS A 91 -9.00 16.06 8.73
N GLU A 92 -9.07 14.80 8.30
CA GLU A 92 -9.67 13.72 9.13
C GLU A 92 -8.76 13.31 10.28
N MET A 93 -7.47 13.59 10.14
CA MET A 93 -6.44 13.27 11.12
C MET A 93 -6.37 14.27 12.28
N GLU A 94 -6.97 15.45 12.16
CA GLU A 94 -6.86 16.51 13.15
C GLU A 94 -7.69 16.19 14.41
N GLY A 95 -7.06 16.27 15.58
CA GLY A 95 -7.72 16.01 16.88
C GLY A 95 -7.83 14.55 17.28
N GLN A 96 -7.44 13.59 16.42
CA GLN A 96 -7.41 12.17 16.79
C GLN A 96 -6.10 11.82 17.50
N ARG A 97 -6.17 11.03 18.58
CA ARG A 97 -4.97 10.49 19.24
C ARG A 97 -4.26 9.46 18.36
N VAL A 98 -5.07 8.68 17.64
CA VAL A 98 -4.63 7.62 16.77
C VAL A 98 -5.64 7.45 15.65
N TYR A 99 -5.19 7.34 14.41
CA TYR A 99 -6.06 7.18 13.24
C TYR A 99 -5.56 6.04 12.36
N TRP A 100 -6.47 5.17 11.94
CA TRP A 100 -6.16 3.90 11.31
C TRP A 100 -7.06 3.63 10.12
N LYS A 101 -6.51 2.92 9.14
CA LYS A 101 -7.24 2.32 8.04
C LYS A 101 -6.79 0.87 7.92
N ALA A 102 -7.77 0.04 7.62
CA ALA A 102 -7.52 -1.36 7.31
C ALA A 102 -8.21 -1.71 6.00
N GLY A 103 -7.64 -2.70 5.33
CA GLY A 103 -8.28 -3.35 4.22
C GLY A 103 -7.84 -4.79 4.09
N ARG A 104 -8.44 -5.46 3.11
CA ARG A 104 -8.24 -6.87 2.87
C ARG A 104 -7.72 -7.07 1.46
N TYR A 105 -6.77 -7.98 1.32
CA TYR A 105 -6.28 -8.46 0.03
C TYR A 105 -5.99 -9.95 0.14
N GLU A 106 -6.71 -10.76 -0.65
CA GLU A 106 -6.70 -12.22 -0.52
C GLU A 106 -6.93 -12.65 0.94
N GLN A 107 -6.09 -13.54 1.49
CA GLN A 107 -6.15 -14.01 2.88
C GLN A 107 -5.32 -13.14 3.84
N MET A 108 -5.06 -11.88 3.48
CA MET A 108 -4.27 -10.95 4.28
C MET A 108 -5.11 -9.72 4.67
N GLN A 109 -4.95 -9.30 5.93
CA GLN A 109 -5.42 -8.02 6.40
C GLN A 109 -4.24 -7.05 6.48
N LEU A 110 -4.43 -5.89 5.86
CA LEU A 110 -3.43 -4.84 5.70
C LEU A 110 -3.84 -3.67 6.58
N PHE A 111 -2.93 -3.22 7.43
CA PHE A 111 -3.17 -2.12 8.36
C PHE A 111 -2.18 -1.01 8.10
N ALA A 112 -2.69 0.22 8.14
CA ALA A 112 -1.87 1.41 8.25
C ALA A 112 -2.53 2.34 9.25
N GLY A 113 -1.73 2.98 10.09
CA GLY A 113 -2.21 4.10 10.87
C GLY A 113 -1.11 5.02 11.32
N VAL A 114 -1.51 6.07 12.00
CA VAL A 114 -0.66 7.16 12.46
C VAL A 114 -0.98 7.41 13.93
N ILE A 115 0.06 7.55 14.74
CA ILE A 115 -0.04 7.95 16.13
C ILE A 115 0.26 9.43 16.25
N TYR A 116 -0.64 10.18 16.88
CA TYR A 116 -0.44 11.59 17.22
C TYR A 116 -0.12 11.81 18.69
N ASP A 117 -0.58 10.91 19.55
CA ASP A 117 -0.34 11.02 20.98
C ASP A 117 1.08 10.54 21.32
N GLU A 118 2.00 11.48 21.52
CA GLU A 118 3.40 11.21 21.90
C GLU A 118 3.55 10.41 23.20
N ARG A 119 2.50 10.34 24.02
CA ARG A 119 2.49 9.50 25.23
C ARG A 119 2.42 8.01 24.89
N ILE A 120 1.88 7.66 23.71
CA ILE A 120 1.84 6.28 23.22
C ILE A 120 3.24 5.92 22.73
N ASN A 121 3.90 5.04 23.48
CA ASN A 121 5.22 4.54 23.16
C ASN A 121 5.15 3.23 22.38
N GLN A 122 4.14 2.40 22.67
CA GLN A 122 3.98 1.08 22.06
C GLN A 122 2.54 0.85 21.62
N LEU A 123 2.36 0.02 20.60
CA LEU A 123 1.07 -0.39 20.09
C LEU A 123 0.88 -1.90 20.12
N SER A 124 -0.39 -2.29 20.26
CA SER A 124 -0.86 -3.63 19.95
C SER A 124 -2.07 -3.55 19.01
N ILE A 125 -2.00 -4.27 17.88
CA ILE A 125 -3.09 -4.41 16.91
C ILE A 125 -3.52 -5.87 16.90
N ASN A 126 -4.73 -6.19 17.37
CA ASN A 126 -5.21 -7.58 17.51
C ASN A 126 -4.22 -8.50 18.24
N GLY A 127 -3.51 -7.97 19.25
CA GLY A 127 -2.48 -8.71 19.99
C GLY A 127 -1.08 -8.71 19.35
N ILE A 128 -0.93 -8.17 18.14
CA ILE A 128 0.36 -7.99 17.44
C ILE A 128 1.03 -6.76 18.00
N THR A 129 2.24 -6.90 18.55
CA THR A 129 3.00 -5.82 19.18
C THR A 129 4.01 -5.18 18.24
N ASP A 130 4.63 -4.08 18.67
CA ASP A 130 5.62 -3.29 17.90
C ASP A 130 6.69 -4.11 17.17
N ASN A 131 7.15 -5.23 17.74
CA ASN A 131 8.16 -6.09 17.11
C ASN A 131 7.70 -6.69 15.78
N GLN A 132 6.40 -6.64 15.50
CA GLN A 132 5.75 -7.17 14.31
C GLN A 132 5.07 -6.06 13.49
N LEU A 133 5.17 -4.79 13.93
CA LEU A 133 4.71 -3.62 13.21
C LEU A 133 5.91 -2.96 12.52
N LEU A 134 5.73 -2.55 11.27
CA LEU A 134 6.69 -1.69 10.61
C LEU A 134 6.36 -0.24 10.96
N LYS A 135 7.26 0.40 11.72
CA LYS A 135 7.23 1.85 11.93
C LYS A 135 7.95 2.56 10.80
N VAL A 136 7.29 3.53 10.17
CA VAL A 136 7.79 4.36 9.07
C VAL A 136 7.66 5.83 9.45
N ASP A 137 8.75 6.58 9.41
CA ASP A 137 8.69 8.03 9.58
C ASP A 137 8.53 8.69 8.20
N TYR A 138 7.38 9.31 7.97
CA TYR A 138 7.03 9.98 6.72
C TYR A 138 6.37 11.33 7.02
N ASP A 139 6.84 12.40 6.38
CA ASP A 139 6.30 13.76 6.54
C ASP A 139 6.13 14.20 8.02
N ARG A 140 7.19 13.98 8.81
CA ARG A 140 7.26 14.30 10.26
C ARG A 140 6.24 13.55 11.12
N ARG A 141 5.66 12.47 10.60
CA ARG A 141 4.72 11.60 11.32
C ARG A 141 5.23 10.16 11.30
N SER A 142 4.97 9.44 12.38
CA SER A 142 5.24 8.00 12.43
C SER A 142 3.99 7.23 12.03
N TYR A 143 4.11 6.51 10.93
CA TYR A 143 3.13 5.55 10.45
C TYR A 143 3.49 4.15 10.94
N TYR A 144 2.46 3.36 11.21
CA TYR A 144 2.57 1.99 11.68
C TYR A 144 1.81 1.08 10.73
N LEU A 145 2.51 0.08 10.21
CA LEU A 145 2.01 -0.81 9.17
C LEU A 145 2.06 -2.26 9.66
N SER A 146 1.05 -3.05 9.31
CA SER A 146 1.02 -4.48 9.61
C SER A 146 0.36 -5.28 8.49
N ILE A 147 0.79 -6.54 8.37
CA ILE A 147 0.21 -7.53 7.46
C ILE A 147 -0.02 -8.80 8.27
N THR A 148 -1.30 -9.15 8.43
CA THR A 148 -1.75 -10.26 9.28
C THR A 148 -2.59 -11.25 8.45
N PRO A 149 -2.66 -12.53 8.83
CA PRO A 149 -3.60 -13.46 8.23
C PRO A 149 -5.06 -13.04 8.49
N GLU A 150 -5.93 -13.29 7.50
CA GLU A 150 -7.37 -12.94 7.52
C GLU A 150 -8.16 -13.54 8.71
N SER A 151 -7.64 -14.59 9.36
CA SER A 151 -8.31 -15.23 10.50
C SER A 151 -8.49 -14.32 11.73
N GLN A 152 -7.91 -13.13 11.73
CA GLN A 152 -8.23 -12.09 12.72
C GLN A 152 -9.48 -11.31 12.29
N THR A 153 -10.63 -11.74 12.78
CA THR A 153 -11.94 -11.13 12.55
C THR A 153 -12.03 -9.71 13.15
N GLU A 154 -12.76 -8.84 12.46
CA GLU A 154 -13.21 -7.54 12.99
C GLU A 154 -14.05 -7.71 14.27
N PRO A 155 -14.04 -6.72 15.20
CA PRO A 155 -13.40 -5.41 15.09
C PRO A 155 -11.89 -5.44 15.32
N ILE A 156 -11.18 -4.50 14.68
CA ILE A 156 -9.74 -4.34 14.84
C ILE A 156 -9.49 -3.69 16.20
N MET A 157 -8.84 -4.42 17.09
CA MET A 157 -8.54 -3.99 18.45
C MET A 157 -7.17 -3.33 18.49
N ILE A 158 -7.14 -2.04 18.83
CA ILE A 158 -5.93 -1.23 18.86
C ILE A 158 -5.75 -0.70 20.27
N LYS A 159 -4.61 -1.07 20.87
CA LYS A 159 -4.22 -0.65 22.21
C LYS A 159 -2.93 0.13 22.13
N GLY A 160 -2.88 1.26 22.83
CA GLY A 160 -1.69 2.11 22.95
C GLY A 160 -1.20 2.14 24.39
N TYR A 161 0.09 1.91 24.57
CA TYR A 161 0.74 1.79 25.87
C TYR A 161 1.76 2.91 26.08
N SER A 162 1.87 3.39 27.32
CA SER A 162 2.89 4.36 27.73
C SER A 162 4.28 3.72 27.83
N LYS A 163 5.31 4.52 28.06
CA LYS A 163 6.68 4.02 28.35
C LYS A 163 6.74 3.07 29.55
N ASN A 164 5.78 3.18 30.48
CA ASN A 164 5.68 2.33 31.66
C ASN A 164 4.80 1.09 31.41
N ASN A 165 4.45 0.81 30.15
CA ASN A 165 3.56 -0.28 29.74
C ASN A 165 2.12 -0.16 30.28
N GLU A 166 1.68 1.06 30.59
CA GLU A 166 0.30 1.33 31.02
C GLU A 166 -0.60 1.56 29.80
N LEU A 167 -1.79 0.94 29.78
CA LEU A 167 -2.77 1.16 28.73
C LEU A 167 -3.32 2.60 28.81
N ILE A 168 -3.06 3.41 27.80
CA ILE A 168 -3.49 4.81 27.73
C ILE A 168 -4.41 5.11 26.55
N TYR A 169 -4.58 4.16 25.63
CA TYR A 169 -5.50 4.23 24.51
C TYR A 169 -6.07 2.86 24.20
N SER A 170 -7.37 2.80 23.92
CA SER A 170 -8.07 1.67 23.34
C SER A 170 -9.14 2.22 22.40
N ASN A 171 -9.39 1.54 21.28
CA ASN A 171 -10.47 1.89 20.34
C ASN A 171 -11.75 1.06 20.58
N GLU A 172 -11.89 0.45 21.75
CA GLU A 172 -13.14 -0.13 22.27
C GLU A 172 -14.26 0.92 22.40
#